data_AF-A0A7R8VZI8-F1
#
_entry.id   AF-A0A7R8VZI8-F1
#
_cell.length_a   1.000
_cell.length_b   1.000
_cell.length_c   1.000
_cell.angle_alpha   90.00
_cell.angle_beta   90.00
_cell.angle_gamma   90.00
#
_symmetry.space_group_name_H-M   'P 1'
#
loop_
_entity.id
_entity.type
_entity.pdbx_description
1 polymer ?
#
loop_
_entity_poly.entity_id
_entity_poly.type
_entity_poly.pdbx_seq_one_letter_code
_entity_poly.pdbx_strand_id
1 'polypeptide(L)'
;CQQLVLLSLHWCWDVTDLGLIRIVTHCKKLRALDLLGVVRITGESYFKLIPSNLTKLTYLNLEQCNNICDEAVLDLVTAKPDLIVINYYGDPVIKESLEESAGSPDEA
;
A
#
# COMPACT_ATOMS: atom_id res chain seq x y z
N CYS A 1 7.83 -12.36 -12.96
CA CYS A 1 6.89 -13.50 -12.89
C CYS A 1 5.58 -13.11 -13.56
N GLN A 2 5.30 -13.59 -14.77
CA GLN A 2 4.16 -13.07 -15.55
C GLN A 2 2.80 -13.67 -15.19
N GLN A 3 2.75 -14.68 -14.31
CA GLN A 3 1.52 -15.39 -13.95
C GLN A 3 1.15 -15.27 -12.47
N LEU A 4 1.94 -14.57 -11.66
CA LEU A 4 1.65 -14.41 -10.24
C LEU A 4 0.43 -13.49 -10.07
N VAL A 5 -0.58 -13.98 -9.35
CA VAL A 5 -1.86 -13.30 -9.13
C VAL A 5 -2.01 -12.85 -7.67
N LEU A 6 -1.54 -13.66 -6.73
CA LEU A 6 -1.55 -13.36 -5.30
C LEU A 6 -0.15 -13.53 -4.76
N LEU A 7 0.28 -12.60 -3.91
CA LEU A 7 1.51 -12.69 -3.16
C LEU A 7 1.25 -12.28 -1.71
N SER A 8 1.62 -13.16 -0.77
CA SER A 8 1.63 -12.87 0.66
C SER A 8 3.06 -12.98 1.19
N LEU A 9 3.48 -11.98 1.95
CA LEU A 9 4.81 -11.86 2.56
C LEU A 9 4.68 -11.56 4.06
N HIS A 10 3.75 -12.23 4.73
CA HIS A 10 3.48 -12.02 6.16
C HIS A 10 4.74 -12.14 7.00
N TRP A 11 4.98 -11.15 7.85
CA TRP A 11 6.10 -11.10 8.80
C TRP A 11 7.47 -11.33 8.17
N CYS A 12 7.60 -11.08 6.85
CA CYS A 12 8.88 -11.21 6.15
C CYS A 12 9.73 -9.97 6.39
N TRP A 13 10.39 -9.91 7.55
CA TRP A 13 11.07 -8.70 8.01
C TRP A 13 12.23 -8.24 7.14
N ASP A 14 12.83 -9.10 6.33
CA ASP A 14 13.93 -8.74 5.43
C ASP A 14 13.46 -8.21 4.06
N VAL A 15 12.16 -8.16 3.82
CA VAL A 15 11.61 -7.53 2.61
C VAL A 15 11.78 -6.02 2.72
N THR A 16 12.35 -5.43 1.68
CA THR A 16 12.61 -4.00 1.56
C THR A 16 11.90 -3.42 0.34
N ASP A 17 11.86 -2.08 0.26
CA ASP A 17 11.38 -1.34 -0.91
C ASP A 17 12.00 -1.84 -2.22
N LEU A 18 13.30 -2.17 -2.24
CA LEU A 18 13.96 -2.72 -3.43
C LEU A 18 13.33 -4.04 -3.90
N GLY A 19 12.95 -4.90 -2.95
CA GLY A 19 12.23 -6.15 -3.26
C GLY A 19 10.85 -5.88 -3.84
N LEU A 20 10.10 -4.96 -3.24
CA LEU A 20 8.78 -4.57 -3.71
C LEU A 20 8.81 -3.88 -5.08
N ILE A 21 9.79 -3.02 -5.34
CA ILE A 21 10.01 -2.42 -6.67
C ILE A 21 10.17 -3.53 -7.72
N ARG A 22 10.96 -4.57 -7.44
CA ARG A 22 11.12 -5.70 -8.38
C ARG A 22 9.81 -6.45 -8.60
N ILE A 23 9.03 -6.70 -7.55
CA ILE A 23 7.71 -7.36 -7.64
C ILE A 23 6.76 -6.53 -8.49
N VAL A 24 6.56 -5.26 -8.14
CA VAL A 24 5.69 -4.31 -8.85
C VAL A 24 6.12 -4.16 -10.32
N THR A 25 7.43 -4.17 -10.58
CA THR A 25 7.96 -4.05 -11.94
C THR A 25 7.73 -5.30 -12.79
N HIS A 26 7.74 -6.51 -12.22
CA HIS A 26 7.76 -7.74 -13.02
C HIS A 26 6.51 -8.64 -12.88
N CYS A 27 5.61 -8.35 -11.94
CA CYS A 27 4.44 -9.18 -11.64
C CYS A 27 3.14 -8.51 -12.09
N LYS A 28 3.02 -8.22 -13.39
CA LYS A 28 1.92 -7.42 -13.99
C LYS A 28 0.51 -8.00 -13.85
N LYS A 29 0.37 -9.28 -13.45
CA LYS A 29 -0.94 -9.94 -13.25
C LYS A 29 -1.38 -9.98 -11.78
N LEU A 30 -0.62 -9.35 -10.88
CA LEU A 30 -0.95 -9.32 -9.47
C LEU A 30 -2.30 -8.63 -9.24
N ARG A 31 -3.13 -9.28 -8.42
CA ARG A 31 -4.45 -8.82 -7.98
C ARG A 31 -4.49 -8.55 -6.49
N ALA A 32 -3.74 -9.33 -5.71
CA ALA A 32 -3.61 -9.16 -4.27
C ALA A 32 -2.14 -9.17 -3.85
N LEU A 33 -1.74 -8.16 -3.08
CA LEU A 33 -0.44 -8.06 -2.44
C LEU A 33 -0.65 -7.88 -0.94
N ASP A 34 -0.22 -8.86 -0.15
CA ASP A 34 -0.39 -8.85 1.29
C ASP A 34 0.97 -8.74 1.99
N LEU A 35 1.19 -7.62 2.66
CA LEU A 35 2.45 -7.24 3.30
C LEU A 35 2.34 -7.16 4.82
N LEU A 36 1.36 -7.83 5.44
CA LEU A 36 1.16 -7.83 6.88
C LEU A 36 2.49 -7.97 7.66
N GLY A 37 2.81 -7.01 8.51
CA GLY A 37 3.97 -7.07 9.40
C GLY A 37 5.33 -6.96 8.70
N VAL A 38 5.38 -6.46 7.45
CA VAL A 38 6.64 -6.14 6.77
C VAL A 38 7.13 -4.78 7.26
N VAL A 39 8.01 -4.77 8.25
CA VAL A 39 8.38 -3.53 8.95
C VAL A 39 9.44 -2.66 8.26
N ARG A 40 10.17 -3.16 7.26
CA ARG A 40 11.31 -2.43 6.64
C ARG A 40 10.95 -1.66 5.37
N ILE A 41 9.68 -1.57 5.03
CA ILE A 41 9.19 -0.86 3.84
C ILE A 41 8.68 0.53 4.23
N THR A 42 8.86 1.52 3.34
CA THR A 42 8.48 2.92 3.61
C THR A 42 7.42 3.46 2.67
N GLY A 43 7.18 2.78 1.53
CA GLY A 43 6.14 3.16 0.57
C GLY A 43 6.56 4.23 -0.44
N GLU A 44 7.66 4.95 -0.21
CA GLU A 44 8.03 6.15 -0.99
C GLU A 44 8.27 5.89 -2.47
N SER A 45 8.84 4.71 -2.80
CA SER A 45 9.31 4.41 -4.16
C SER A 45 8.36 3.51 -4.94
N TYR A 46 7.87 2.43 -4.33
CA TYR A 46 7.10 1.43 -5.07
C TYR A 46 5.62 1.81 -5.23
N PHE A 47 5.02 2.62 -4.34
CA PHE A 47 3.63 3.08 -4.50
C PHE A 47 3.43 3.88 -5.79
N LYS A 48 4.37 4.76 -6.16
CA LYS A 48 4.34 5.53 -7.41
C LYS A 48 4.32 4.65 -8.68
N LEU A 49 4.80 3.41 -8.56
CA LEU A 49 4.84 2.44 -9.65
C LEU A 49 3.56 1.60 -9.74
N ILE A 50 2.79 1.44 -8.65
CA ILE A 50 1.62 0.56 -8.61
C ILE A 50 0.56 0.95 -9.66
N PRO A 51 0.12 2.22 -9.79
CA PRO A 51 -0.95 2.59 -10.71
C PRO A 51 -0.66 2.20 -12.17
N SER A 52 0.58 2.39 -12.63
CA SER A 52 0.98 2.10 -14.01
C SER A 52 1.37 0.64 -14.25
N ASN A 53 1.97 -0.02 -13.25
CA ASN A 53 2.51 -1.37 -13.42
C ASN A 53 1.55 -2.50 -13.03
N LEU A 54 0.74 -2.30 -11.99
CA LEU A 54 -0.15 -3.33 -11.46
C LEU A 54 -1.60 -2.94 -11.73
N THR A 55 -1.94 -2.80 -13.00
CA THR A 55 -3.28 -2.36 -13.45
C THR A 55 -4.42 -3.28 -13.02
N LYS A 56 -4.11 -4.52 -12.61
CA LYS A 56 -5.07 -5.52 -12.11
C LYS A 56 -5.09 -5.66 -10.59
N LEU A 57 -4.27 -4.91 -9.86
CA LEU A 57 -4.22 -4.96 -8.40
C LEU A 57 -5.51 -4.36 -7.84
N THR A 58 -6.19 -5.11 -6.99
CA THR A 58 -7.44 -4.70 -6.33
C THR A 58 -7.34 -4.73 -4.81
N TYR A 59 -6.28 -5.35 -4.26
CA TYR A 59 -6.07 -5.47 -2.83
C TYR A 59 -4.59 -5.27 -2.45
N LEU A 60 -4.34 -4.40 -1.48
CA LEU A 60 -3.05 -4.17 -0.85
C LEU A 60 -3.23 -4.15 0.68
N ASN A 61 -2.54 -5.04 1.40
CA ASN A 61 -2.54 -5.04 2.85
C ASN A 61 -1.23 -4.45 3.41
N LEU A 62 -1.35 -3.43 4.27
CA LEU A 62 -0.24 -2.77 4.96
C LEU A 62 -0.40 -2.81 6.50
N GLU A 63 -1.26 -3.70 7.00
CA GLU A 63 -1.45 -3.90 8.42
C GLU A 63 -0.10 -4.23 9.11
N GLN A 64 0.15 -3.63 10.28
CA GLN A 64 1.41 -3.76 11.02
C GLN A 64 2.69 -3.34 10.24
N CYS A 65 2.58 -2.49 9.21
CA CYS A 65 3.72 -1.90 8.50
C CYS A 65 4.07 -0.50 9.04
N ASN A 66 4.88 -0.45 10.10
CA ASN A 66 5.07 0.75 10.93
C ASN A 66 5.73 1.96 10.25
N ASN A 67 6.43 1.76 9.13
CA ASN A 67 7.24 2.79 8.50
C ASN A 67 6.58 3.37 7.23
N ILE A 68 5.32 3.00 6.95
CA ILE A 68 4.55 3.56 5.84
C ILE A 68 4.02 4.94 6.21
N CYS A 69 4.23 5.91 5.32
CA CYS A 69 3.71 7.27 5.43
C CYS A 69 2.25 7.34 4.93
N ASP A 70 1.36 7.92 5.74
CA ASP A 70 -0.08 8.02 5.45
C ASP A 70 -0.35 8.84 4.18
N GLU A 71 0.41 9.91 3.95
CA GLU A 71 0.32 10.71 2.73
C GLU A 71 0.63 9.89 1.49
N ALA A 72 1.62 9.00 1.55
CA ALA A 72 1.97 8.12 0.44
C ALA A 72 0.87 7.10 0.15
N VAL A 73 0.16 6.62 1.18
CA VAL A 73 -1.02 5.77 1.02
C VAL A 73 -2.16 6.56 0.38
N LEU A 74 -2.42 7.78 0.84
CA LEU A 74 -3.46 8.65 0.29
C LEU A 74 -3.23 8.97 -1.20
N ASP A 75 -2.00 9.30 -1.57
CA ASP A 75 -1.61 9.51 -2.97
C ASP A 75 -1.91 8.26 -3.81
N LEU A 76 -1.62 7.06 -3.28
CA LEU A 76 -1.90 5.80 -3.94
C LEU A 76 -3.41 5.57 -4.13
N VAL A 77 -4.24 5.75 -3.09
CA VAL A 77 -5.71 5.56 -3.20
C VAL A 77 -6.34 6.61 -4.11
N THR A 78 -5.74 7.81 -4.18
CA THR A 78 -6.15 8.87 -5.09
C THR A 78 -5.85 8.49 -6.54
N ALA A 79 -4.63 8.02 -6.82
CA ALA A 79 -4.19 7.62 -8.16
C ALA A 79 -4.83 6.31 -8.66
N LYS A 80 -5.25 5.42 -7.74
CA LYS A 80 -5.85 4.13 -8.07
C LYS A 80 -7.11 3.86 -7.24
N PRO A 81 -8.26 4.47 -7.60
CA PRO A 81 -9.49 4.41 -6.80
C PRO A 81 -10.16 3.03 -6.76
N ASP A 82 -9.77 2.10 -7.65
CA ASP A 82 -10.24 0.71 -7.65
C ASP A 82 -9.43 -0.21 -6.71
N LEU A 83 -8.36 0.31 -6.09
CA LEU A 83 -7.52 -0.43 -5.15
C LEU A 83 -8.06 -0.29 -3.72
N ILE A 84 -8.34 -1.43 -3.09
CA ILE A 84 -8.60 -1.48 -1.64
C ILE A 84 -7.24 -1.55 -0.94
N VAL A 85 -6.98 -0.58 -0.06
CA VAL A 85 -5.79 -0.54 0.80
C VAL A 85 -6.22 -0.72 2.25
N ILE A 86 -5.61 -1.69 2.93
CA ILE A 86 -5.75 -1.85 4.38
C ILE A 86 -4.61 -1.11 5.05
N ASN A 87 -4.93 -0.22 6.00
CA ASN A 87 -3.97 0.60 6.73
C ASN A 87 -3.24 -0.18 7.83
N TYR A 88 -2.38 0.51 8.58
CA TYR A 88 -1.63 -0.06 9.68
C TYR A 88 -2.49 -0.78 10.75
N TYR A 89 -3.68 -0.25 11.03
CA TYR A 89 -4.60 -0.74 12.07
C TYR A 89 -5.49 -1.90 11.61
N GLY A 90 -5.46 -2.26 10.32
CA GLY A 90 -6.30 -3.31 9.76
C GLY A 90 -7.61 -2.80 9.15
N ASP A 91 -7.79 -1.48 9.06
CA ASP A 91 -8.99 -0.86 8.50
C ASP A 91 -8.81 -0.46 7.03
N PRO A 92 -9.87 -0.52 6.21
CA PRO A 92 -9.82 -0.05 4.84
C PRO A 92 -9.67 1.48 4.79
N VAL A 93 -8.76 1.97 3.97
CA VAL A 93 -8.62 3.42 3.72
C VAL A 93 -9.76 3.88 2.83
N ILE A 94 -10.68 4.65 3.40
CA ILE A 94 -11.79 5.28 2.70
C ILE A 94 -11.50 6.77 2.46
N LYS A 95 -11.81 7.28 1.26
CA LYS A 95 -11.57 8.68 0.90
C LYS A 95 -12.35 9.68 1.77
N GLU A 96 -13.48 9.27 2.34
CA GLU A 96 -14.37 10.14 3.13
C GLU A 96 -13.89 10.39 4.57
N SER A 97 -13.08 9.51 5.17
CA SER A 97 -12.57 9.71 6.55
C SER A 97 -11.52 10.82 6.69
N LEU A 98 -11.13 11.48 5.60
CA LEU A 98 -10.04 12.45 5.57
C LEU A 98 -10.52 13.90 5.62
N GLU A 99 -11.83 14.15 5.50
CA GLU A 99 -12.41 15.48 5.73
C GLU A 99 -12.66 15.74 7.23
N GLU A 100 -12.81 14.69 8.04
CA GLU A 100 -13.04 14.83 9.49
C GLU A 100 -11.76 15.14 10.29
N SER A 101 -10.55 14.86 9.77
CA SER A 101 -9.29 15.18 10.45
C SER A 101 -8.72 16.56 10.12
N ALA A 102 -9.33 17.32 9.20
CA ALA A 102 -8.89 18.66 8.82
C ALA A 102 -9.65 19.80 9.55
N GLY A 103 -10.42 19.47 10.58
CA GLY A 103 -11.16 20.44 11.41
C GLY A 103 -10.78 20.35 12.88
N SER A 104 -9.81 21.17 13.30
CA SER A 104 -9.81 21.97 14.54
C SER A 104 -8.44 22.65 14.73
N PRO A 105 -8.24 23.89 14.25
CA PRO A 105 -7.24 24.78 14.81
C PRO A 105 -7.87 25.52 15.99
N ASP A 106 -8.00 24.85 17.14
CA ASP A 106 -8.10 25.53 18.43
C ASP A 106 -7.96 24.50 19.54
N GLU A 107 -6.78 24.45 20.16
CA GLU A 107 -6.65 24.33 21.61
C GLU A 107 -5.21 24.68 22.03
N ALA A 108 -5.13 25.83 22.73
CA ALA A 108 -4.01 26.46 23.47
C ALA A 108 -3.27 27.63 22.80
#